data_AF-A0A2G9MTT2-F1
#
_entry.id   AF-A0A2G9MTT2-F1
#
_cell.length_a   1.000
_cell.length_b   1.000
_cell.length_c   1.000
_cell.angle_alpha   90.00
_cell.angle_beta   90.00
_cell.angle_gamma   90.00
#
_symmetry.space_group_name_H-M   'P 1'
#
loop_
_entity.id
_entity.type
_entity.pdbx_description
1 polymer ?
#
loop_
_entity_poly.entity_id
_entity_poly.type
_entity_poly.pdbx_seq_one_letter_code
_entity_poly.pdbx_strand_id
1 'polypeptide(L)' 'VLVVQDLLGMYEKIKPKFAKRYLNLSEDIVKSLENYKTDVESGAFPAQENWFSMEEEEFKKLREKIGS' A
#
# COMPACT_ATOMS: atom_id res chain seq x y z
N VAL A 1 20.06 22.51 5.91
CA VAL A 1 19.56 21.12 5.80
C VAL A 1 18.04 21.19 5.65
N LEU A 2 17.44 20.48 4.70
CA LEU A 2 15.96 20.44 4.51
C LEU A 2 15.50 18.99 4.62
N VAL A 3 14.33 18.77 5.21
CA VAL A 3 13.76 17.43 5.39
C VAL A 3 12.90 17.09 4.19
N VAL A 4 13.17 15.96 3.52
CA VAL A 4 12.44 15.51 2.32
C VAL A 4 10.93 15.44 2.56
N GLN A 5 10.51 15.07 3.77
CA GLN A 5 9.11 14.96 4.18
C GLN A 5 8.37 16.30 4.15
N ASP A 6 9.07 17.40 4.48
CA ASP A 6 8.50 18.77 4.44
C ASP A 6 8.35 19.26 2.99
N LEU A 7 9.28 18.87 2.10
CA LEU A 7 9.20 19.19 0.68
C LEU A 7 8.07 18.44 -0.02
N LEU A 8 7.90 17.15 0.30
CA LEU A 8 6.87 16.28 -0.25
C LEU A 8 5.49 16.47 0.40
N GLY A 9 5.40 17.26 1.47
CA GLY A 9 4.12 17.54 2.12
C GLY A 9 3.47 16.31 2.73
N MET A 10 4.25 15.41 3.32
CA MET A 10 3.73 14.24 4.04
C MET A 10 2.88 14.62 5.25
N TYR A 11 3.18 15.77 5.88
CA TYR A 11 2.45 16.28 7.03
C TYR A 11 1.70 17.54 6.67
N GLU A 12 0.36 17.48 6.71
CA GLU A 12 -0.50 18.61 6.33
C GLU A 12 -0.36 19.80 7.30
N LYS A 13 -0.23 19.52 8.61
CA LYS A 13 -0.21 20.51 9.69
C LYS A 13 1.13 21.22 9.92
N ILE A 14 2.23 20.71 9.38
CA ILE A 14 3.56 21.31 9.56
C ILE A 14 4.02 21.88 8.23
N LYS A 15 4.00 23.22 8.12
CA LYS A 15 4.60 23.95 7.00
C LYS A 15 5.69 24.86 7.56
N PRO A 16 6.97 24.44 7.51
CA PRO A 16 8.07 25.29 7.92
C PRO A 16 8.11 26.55 7.04
N LYS A 17 8.22 27.75 7.63
CA LYS A 17 8.25 29.02 6.87
C LYS A 17 9.39 29.10 5.84
N PHE A 18 10.43 28.29 6.01
CA PHE A 18 11.63 28.23 5.17
C PHE A 18 11.59 27.13 4.09
N ALA A 19 10.58 26.25 4.10
CA ALA A 19 10.48 25.14 3.16
C ALA A 19 9.35 25.38 2.16
N LYS A 20 9.66 25.28 0.87
CA LYS A 20 8.66 25.28 -0.20
C LYS A 20 8.12 23.85 -0.37
N ARG A 21 6.80 23.69 -0.28
CA ARG A 21 6.13 22.43 -0.58
C ARG A 21 6.05 22.27 -2.10
N TYR A 22 6.60 21.17 -2.62
CA TYR A 22 6.58 20.84 -4.05
C TYR A 22 5.47 19.85 -4.40
N LEU A 23 5.01 19.05 -3.42
CA LEU A 23 3.92 18.08 -3.58
C LEU A 23 3.07 18.03 -2.30
N ASN A 24 1.80 17.62 -2.40
CA ASN A 24 0.97 17.32 -1.24
C ASN A 24 0.72 15.81 -1.12
N LEU A 25 1.76 15.07 -0.74
CA LEU A 25 1.69 13.60 -0.68
C LEU A 25 0.68 13.08 0.34
N SER A 26 0.33 13.88 1.36
CA SER A 26 -0.68 13.50 2.36
C SER A 26 -2.05 13.18 1.74
N GLU A 27 -2.51 13.98 0.79
CA GLU A 27 -3.78 13.74 0.08
C GLU A 27 -3.70 12.49 -0.80
N ASP A 28 -2.59 12.32 -1.51
CA ASP A 28 -2.39 11.17 -2.39
C ASP A 28 -2.35 9.87 -1.59
N ILE A 29 -1.72 9.87 -0.40
CA ILE A 29 -1.72 8.73 0.52
C ILE A 29 -3.15 8.38 0.94
N VAL A 30 -3.96 9.35 1.34
CA VAL A 30 -5.36 9.11 1.76
C VAL A 30 -6.16 8.52 0.59
N LYS A 31 -6.06 9.11 -0.60
CA LYS A 31 -6.73 8.59 -1.80
C LYS A 31 -6.28 7.17 -2.14
N SER A 32 -4.99 6.87 -2.06
CA SER A 32 -4.47 5.52 -2.30
C SER A 32 -5.03 4.51 -1.30
N LEU A 33 -5.19 4.88 -0.03
CA LEU A 33 -5.79 4.02 0.98
C LEU A 33 -7.30 3.80 0.76
N GLU A 34 -8.03 4.82 0.34
CA GLU A 34 -9.44 4.70 -0.03
C GLU A 34 -9.64 3.81 -1.26
N ASN A 35 -8.78 3.95 -2.26
CA ASN A 35 -8.78 3.08 -3.44
C ASN A 35 -8.49 1.63 -3.03
N TYR A 36 -7.46 1.40 -2.21
CA TYR A 36 -7.15 0.07 -1.69
C TYR A 36 -8.35 -0.55 -0.94
N LYS A 37 -9.00 0.23 -0.08
CA LYS A 37 -10.22 -0.21 0.62
C LYS A 37 -11.30 -0.62 -0.37
N THR A 38 -11.54 0.19 -1.40
CA THR A 38 -12.52 -0.08 -2.45
C THR A 38 -12.18 -1.36 -3.22
N ASP A 39 -10.90 -1.56 -3.55
CA ASP A 39 -10.42 -2.74 -4.27
C ASP A 39 -10.59 -4.01 -3.42
N VAL A 40 -10.36 -3.94 -2.11
CA VAL A 40 -10.60 -5.06 -1.18
C VAL A 40 -12.08 -5.35 -1.01
N GLU A 41 -12.92 -4.33 -0.83
CA GLU A 41 -14.38 -4.48 -0.66
C GLU A 41 -15.06 -5.00 -1.94
N SER A 42 -14.55 -4.62 -3.11
CA SER A 42 -15.03 -5.10 -4.41
C SER A 42 -14.45 -6.45 -4.84
N GLY A 43 -13.44 -6.96 -4.13
CA GLY A 43 -12.72 -8.18 -4.49
C GLY A 43 -11.79 -8.03 -5.70
N ALA A 44 -11.54 -6.80 -6.16
CA ALA A 44 -10.53 -6.52 -7.19
C ALA A 44 -9.09 -6.74 -6.65
N PHE A 45 -8.90 -6.59 -5.34
CA PHE A 45 -7.67 -6.95 -4.64
C PHE A 45 -7.87 -8.18 -3.74
N PRO A 46 -6.95 -9.17 -3.74
CA PRO A 46 -5.72 -9.22 -4.53
C PRO A 46 -5.99 -9.61 -5.99
N ALA A 47 -5.50 -8.79 -6.92
CA ALA A 47 -5.47 -9.15 -8.33
C ALA A 47 -4.52 -10.35 -8.54
N GLN A 48 -4.69 -11.07 -9.64
CA GLN A 48 -3.87 -12.23 -9.98
C GLN A 48 -2.35 -11.93 -10.01
N GLU A 49 -1.99 -10.67 -10.28
CA GLU A 49 -0.62 -10.15 -10.31
C GLU A 49 -0.01 -9.97 -8.91
N ASN A 50 -0.86 -9.78 -7.91
CA ASN A 50 -0.50 -9.56 -6.51
C ASN A 50 -0.68 -10.84 -5.66
N TRP A 51 -0.85 -11.98 -6.33
CA TRP A 51 -1.02 -13.28 -5.72
C TRP A 51 0.02 -14.25 -6.26
N PHE A 52 0.68 -15.01 -5.38
CA PHE A 52 1.52 -16.13 -5.78
C PHE A 52 0.65 -17.39 -5.85
N SER A 53 0.48 -17.95 -7.05
CA SER A 53 -0.12 -19.28 -7.19
C SER A 53 0.85 -20.33 -6.67
N MET A 54 0.39 -21.18 -5.76
CA MET A 54 1.13 -22.35 -5.32
C MET A 54 0.97 -23.46 -6.34
N GLU A 55 2.06 -24.14 -6.69
CA GLU A 55 2.04 -25.34 -7.54
C GLU A 55 1.20 -26.44 -6.86
N GLU A 56 0.41 -27.17 -7.64
CA GLU A 56 -0.50 -28.21 -7.10
C GLU A 56 0.24 -29.27 -6.26
N GLU A 57 1.50 -29.59 -6.60
CA GLU A 57 2.32 -30.52 -5.84
C GLU A 57 2.72 -29.98 -4.46
N GLU A 58 3.03 -28.69 -4.35
CA GLU A 58 3.33 -28.06 -3.06
C GLU A 58 2.07 -27.96 -2.21
N PHE A 59 0.93 -27.66 -2.80
CA PHE A 59 -0.36 -27.62 -2.10
C PHE A 59 -0.75 -28.97 -1.52
N LYS A 60 -0.52 -30.08 -2.26
CA LYS A 60 -0.76 -31.44 -1.76
C LYS A 60 0.14 -31.78 -0.57
N LYS A 61 1.45 -31.51 -0.67
CA LYS A 61 2.40 -31.74 0.43
C LYS A 61 2.04 -30.90 1.67
N LEU A 62 1.57 -29.68 1.45
CA LEU A 62 1.12 -28.80 2.53
C LEU A 62 -0.14 -29.38 3.21
N ARG A 63 -1.15 -29.81 2.43
CA ARG A 63 -2.35 -30.47 2.99
C ARG A 63 -2.02 -31.74 3.77
N GLU A 64 -1.14 -32.59 3.26
CA GLU A 64 -0.69 -33.80 3.97
C GLU A 64 0.00 -33.48 5.30
N LYS A 65 0.77 -32.38 5.37
CA LYS A 65 1.42 -31.94 6.61
C LYS A 65 0.47 -31.28 7.60
N ILE A 66 -0.59 -30.61 7.13
CA ILE A 66 -1.54 -29.88 8.00
C ILE A 66 -2.66 -30.81 8.51
N GLY A 67 -2.87 -31.98 7.88
CA GLY A 67 -3.73 -33.03 8.44
C GLY A 67 -5.22 -32.68 8.46
N SER A 68 -5.74 -32.15 7.34
CA SER A 68 -7.20 -32.03 7.09
C SER A 68 -7.65 -33.00 6.01
#